data_AF-A0A832LSI2-F1
#
_entry.id   AF-A0A832LSI2-F1
#
_cell.length_a   1.000
_cell.length_b   1.000
_cell.length_c   1.000
_cell.angle_alpha   90.00
_cell.angle_beta   90.00
_cell.angle_gamma   90.00
#
_symmetry.space_group_name_H-M   'P 1'
#
loop_
_entity.id
_entity.type
_entity.pdbx_description
1 polymer ?
#
loop_
_entity_poly.entity_id
_entity_poly.type
_entity_poly.pdbx_seq_one_letter_code
_entity_poly.pdbx_strand_id
1 'polypeptide(L)'
;MNVRYQVSAPPRAHTDATVFFLPENEPIRSAQITSILEHFPSIEAALASSDASGKIGSSAVTYVAERSRTRKIVVVGVGDTATLTAERFRRAASSGVRILSGTARQCSLVLPLWSPLPAEATAAAIVEGAVLGS
;
A
#
# COMPACT_ATOMS: atom_id res chain seq x y z
N MET A 1 -17.44 -8.03 -0.68
CA MET A 1 -16.67 -6.80 -0.98
C MET A 1 -16.97 -6.34 -2.40
N ASN A 2 -17.11 -5.03 -2.65
CA ASN A 2 -17.23 -4.47 -4.00
C ASN A 2 -15.88 -3.87 -4.42
N VAL A 3 -15.39 -4.22 -5.61
CA VAL A 3 -14.10 -3.75 -6.14
C VAL A 3 -14.34 -2.82 -7.33
N ARG A 4 -13.59 -1.72 -7.39
CA ARG A 4 -13.57 -0.76 -8.50
C ARG A 4 -12.13 -0.35 -8.76
N TYR A 5 -11.81 -0.01 -10.01
CA TYR A 5 -10.55 0.63 -10.34
C TYR A 5 -10.79 2.11 -10.67
N GLN A 6 -9.76 2.93 -10.45
CA GLN A 6 -9.74 4.32 -10.88
C GLN A 6 -8.30 4.70 -11.23
N VAL A 7 -8.13 5.65 -12.14
CA VAL A 7 -6.83 6.26 -12.43
C VAL A 7 -6.84 7.66 -11.83
N SER A 8 -6.12 7.84 -10.72
CA SER A 8 -6.05 9.11 -10.00
C SER A 8 -4.83 9.16 -9.09
N ALA A 9 -4.39 10.35 -8.72
CA ALA A 9 -3.45 10.51 -7.62
C ALA A 9 -4.04 9.95 -6.30
N PRO A 10 -3.25 9.31 -5.43
CA PRO A 10 -3.75 8.70 -4.19
C PRO A 10 -4.59 9.64 -3.29
N PRO A 11 -4.24 10.93 -3.08
CA PRO A 11 -5.05 11.83 -2.25
C PRO A 11 -6.45 12.10 -2.81
N ARG A 12 -6.66 11.90 -4.11
CA ARG A 12 -7.96 12.09 -4.78
C ARG A 12 -8.87 10.87 -4.67
N ALA A 13 -8.35 9.74 -4.18
CA ALA A 13 -9.17 8.58 -3.90
C ALA A 13 -10.21 8.92 -2.83
N HIS A 14 -11.49 8.72 -3.14
CA HIS A 14 -12.58 8.91 -2.19
C HIS A 14 -12.71 7.70 -1.26
N THR A 15 -11.67 7.45 -0.46
CA THR A 15 -11.59 6.31 0.47
C THR A 15 -11.17 6.77 1.86
N ASP A 16 -11.61 6.06 2.90
CA ASP A 16 -11.24 6.34 4.31
C ASP A 16 -9.76 6.06 4.57
N ALA A 17 -9.24 5.04 3.89
CA ALA A 17 -7.87 4.56 4.06
C ALA A 17 -7.22 4.19 2.73
N THR A 18 -5.89 4.24 2.71
CA THR A 18 -5.09 3.91 1.53
C THR A 18 -3.95 2.98 1.93
N VAL A 19 -3.78 1.90 1.17
CA VAL A 19 -2.70 0.91 1.34
C VAL A 19 -1.65 1.13 0.26
N PHE A 20 -0.41 1.29 0.69
CA PHE A 20 0.77 1.29 -0.16
C PHE A 20 1.60 0.03 0.06
N PHE A 21 2.27 -0.42 -1.00
CA PHE A 21 3.26 -1.49 -0.95
C PHE A 21 4.65 -0.89 -0.89
N LEU A 22 5.50 -1.43 -0.04
CA LEU A 22 6.88 -0.96 0.16
C LEU A 22 7.86 -2.10 -0.11
N PRO A 23 8.74 -1.99 -1.11
CA PRO A 23 9.80 -2.97 -1.32
C PRO A 23 10.92 -2.78 -0.29
N GLU A 24 11.67 -3.85 -0.03
CA GLU A 24 12.81 -3.81 0.90
C GLU A 24 14.06 -3.21 0.27
N ASN A 25 14.26 -3.43 -1.04
CA ASN A 25 15.51 -3.10 -1.71
C ASN A 25 15.57 -1.65 -2.20
N GLU A 26 16.76 -1.06 -2.05
CA GLU A 26 17.12 0.19 -2.71
C GLU A 26 17.49 -0.05 -4.18
N PRO A 27 17.36 0.95 -5.08
CA PRO A 27 16.85 2.32 -4.84
C PRO A 27 15.31 2.44 -4.89
N ILE A 28 14.61 1.33 -5.18
CA ILE A 28 13.16 1.33 -5.41
C ILE A 28 12.42 1.75 -4.13
N ARG A 29 12.88 1.28 -2.97
CA ARG A 29 12.31 1.66 -1.67
C ARG A 29 12.33 3.16 -1.44
N SER A 30 13.48 3.82 -1.62
CA SER A 30 13.57 5.28 -1.49
C SER A 30 12.65 6.01 -2.47
N ALA A 31 12.61 5.59 -3.73
CA ALA A 31 11.73 6.20 -4.73
C ALA A 31 10.24 6.06 -4.36
N GLN A 32 9.84 4.89 -3.83
CA GLN A 32 8.48 4.68 -3.34
C GLN A 32 8.15 5.55 -2.13
N ILE A 33 9.08 5.70 -1.18
CA ILE A 33 8.92 6.60 -0.04
C ILE A 33 8.75 8.04 -0.51
N THR A 34 9.60 8.52 -1.42
CA THR A 34 9.49 9.86 -2.01
C THR A 34 8.12 10.06 -2.66
N SER A 35 7.66 9.12 -3.49
CA SER A 35 6.34 9.20 -4.14
C SER A 35 5.17 9.24 -3.14
N ILE A 36 5.27 8.52 -2.02
CA ILE A 36 4.26 8.60 -0.95
C ILE A 36 4.29 9.99 -0.30
N LEU A 37 5.47 10.52 0.01
CA LEU A 37 5.64 11.83 0.68
C LEU A 37 5.24 13.02 -0.18
N GLU A 38 5.38 12.95 -1.51
CA GLU A 38 4.85 13.95 -2.44
C GLU A 38 3.33 14.14 -2.30
N HIS A 39 2.63 13.08 -1.87
CA HIS A 39 1.18 13.06 -1.71
C HIS A 39 0.73 13.21 -0.26
N PHE A 40 1.55 12.76 0.69
CA PHE A 40 1.24 12.71 2.12
C PHE A 40 2.48 13.07 2.95
N PRO A 41 2.92 14.33 2.98
CA PRO A 41 4.12 14.73 3.72
C PRO A 41 4.02 14.48 5.23
N SER A 42 2.81 14.50 5.83
CA SER A 42 2.64 14.32 7.28
C SER A 42 3.01 12.93 7.79
N ILE A 43 3.26 11.96 6.90
CA ILE A 43 3.55 10.57 7.29
C ILE A 43 5.04 10.22 7.29
N GLU A 44 5.92 11.21 7.11
CA GLU A 44 7.38 11.05 7.12
C GLU A 44 7.89 10.28 8.35
N ALA A 45 7.44 10.67 9.55
CA ALA A 45 7.85 10.00 10.79
C ALA A 45 7.47 8.50 10.80
N ALA A 46 6.33 8.14 10.20
CA ALA A 46 5.90 6.74 10.11
C ALA A 46 6.70 5.95 9.06
N LEU A 47 7.15 6.61 7.98
CA LEU A 47 8.00 5.99 6.96
C LEU A 47 9.46 5.87 7.38
N ALA A 48 9.90 6.71 8.32
CA ALA A 48 11.23 6.64 8.94
C ALA A 48 11.31 5.58 10.07
N SER A 49 10.18 5.05 10.53
CA SER A 49 10.15 4.04 11.60
C SER A 49 10.63 2.67 11.10
N SER A 50 11.06 1.82 12.04
CA SER A 50 11.44 0.42 11.74
C SER A 50 10.28 -0.41 11.19
N ASP A 51 9.04 0.02 11.42
CA ASP A 51 7.83 -0.67 10.98
C ASP A 51 7.61 -0.51 9.47
N ALA A 52 8.18 0.53 8.86
CA ALA A 52 8.21 0.77 7.41
C ALA A 52 9.54 0.29 6.77
N SER A 53 9.97 -0.93 7.14
CA SER A 53 11.22 -1.50 6.60
C SER A 53 11.09 -2.06 5.18
N GLY A 54 9.88 -2.37 4.72
CA GLY A 54 9.66 -3.02 3.42
C GLY A 54 9.83 -4.54 3.46
N LYS A 55 10.33 -5.09 4.57
CA LYS A 55 10.43 -6.54 4.82
C LYS A 55 9.07 -7.22 4.81
N ILE A 56 9.04 -8.49 4.42
CA ILE A 56 7.83 -9.31 4.49
C ILE A 56 7.28 -9.31 5.92
N GLY A 57 5.98 -9.00 6.05
CA GLY A 57 5.31 -8.96 7.35
C GLY A 57 5.50 -7.66 8.13
N SER A 58 6.31 -6.72 7.64
CA SER A 58 6.35 -5.36 8.21
C SER A 58 5.16 -4.55 7.74
N SER A 59 4.64 -3.71 8.63
CA SER A 59 3.59 -2.75 8.28
C SER A 59 3.64 -1.53 9.18
N ALA A 60 3.55 -0.34 8.61
CA ALA A 60 3.35 0.90 9.34
C ALA A 60 1.92 1.41 9.14
N VAL A 61 1.29 1.88 10.22
CA VAL A 61 -0.06 2.46 10.20
C VAL A 61 0.03 3.87 10.75
N THR A 62 -0.55 4.83 10.03
CA THR A 62 -0.49 6.23 10.43
C THR A 62 -1.72 7.00 9.97
N TYR A 63 -1.96 8.14 10.60
CA TYR A 63 -3.04 9.05 10.24
C TYR A 63 -2.50 10.21 9.41
N VAL A 64 -3.31 10.64 8.46
CA VAL A 64 -3.02 11.74 7.54
C VAL A 64 -3.49 13.03 8.21
N ALA A 65 -2.61 14.02 8.37
CA ALA A 65 -2.94 15.29 9.01
C ALA A 65 -3.52 16.31 8.02
N GLU A 66 -3.27 16.11 6.73
CA GLU A 66 -3.77 16.95 5.64
C GLU A 66 -5.29 16.84 5.49
N ARG A 67 -5.90 17.84 4.85
CA ARG A 67 -7.30 17.80 4.41
C ARG A 67 -7.46 16.85 3.21
N SER A 68 -7.24 15.55 3.43
CA SER A 68 -7.54 14.47 2.51
C SER A 68 -8.78 13.71 2.96
N ARG A 69 -9.50 13.09 2.01
CA ARG A 69 -10.55 12.12 2.37
C ARG A 69 -9.95 10.83 2.94
N THR A 70 -8.74 10.49 2.49
CA THR A 70 -7.93 9.44 3.13
C THR A 70 -7.46 9.96 4.48
N ARG A 71 -7.91 9.34 5.56
CA ARG A 71 -7.55 9.70 6.94
C ARG A 71 -6.49 8.76 7.52
N LYS A 72 -6.35 7.56 6.95
CA LYS A 72 -5.44 6.52 7.43
C LYS A 72 -4.62 5.96 6.27
N ILE A 73 -3.32 5.81 6.48
CA ILE A 73 -2.41 5.15 5.54
C ILE A 73 -1.86 3.89 6.21
N VAL A 74 -1.84 2.81 5.43
CA VAL A 74 -1.15 1.56 5.77
C VAL A 74 -0.07 1.34 4.73
N VAL A 75 1.16 1.10 5.19
CA VAL A 75 2.29 0.77 4.33
C VAL A 75 2.67 -0.66 4.64
N VAL A 76 2.66 -1.54 3.65
CA VAL A 76 2.91 -2.98 3.83
C VAL A 76 4.17 -3.39 3.09
N GLY A 77 5.09 -4.06 3.80
CA GLY A 77 6.31 -4.58 3.21
C GLY A 77 6.07 -5.80 2.34
N VAL A 78 6.68 -5.81 1.14
CA VAL A 78 6.59 -6.92 0.17
C VAL A 78 7.88 -7.75 0.04
N GLY A 79 8.94 -7.33 0.74
CA GLY A 79 10.28 -7.91 0.67
C GLY A 79 11.05 -7.46 -0.57
N ASP A 80 12.07 -8.25 -0.89
CA ASP A 80 12.95 -8.04 -2.05
C ASP A 80 12.20 -8.19 -3.38
N THR A 81 12.29 -7.15 -4.22
CA THR A 81 11.73 -7.13 -5.59
C THR A 81 12.33 -8.20 -6.50
N ALA A 82 13.59 -8.59 -6.31
CA ALA A 82 14.22 -9.63 -7.13
C ALA A 82 13.56 -11.01 -6.97
N THR A 83 12.89 -11.25 -5.85
CA THR A 83 12.18 -12.50 -5.55
C THR A 83 10.67 -12.29 -5.40
N LEU A 84 10.16 -11.14 -5.86
CA LEU A 84 8.77 -10.76 -5.68
C LEU A 84 7.84 -11.57 -6.60
N THR A 85 6.76 -12.09 -6.02
CA THR A 85 5.79 -12.94 -6.73
C THR A 85 4.38 -12.41 -6.55
N ALA A 86 3.46 -12.86 -7.41
CA ALA A 86 2.03 -12.55 -7.27
C ALA A 86 1.49 -12.96 -5.88
N GLU A 87 1.96 -14.09 -5.34
CA GLU A 87 1.58 -14.53 -4.00
C GLU A 87 2.00 -13.55 -2.89
N ARG A 88 3.16 -12.91 -3.02
CA ARG A 88 3.58 -11.88 -2.06
C ARG A 88 2.69 -10.64 -2.12
N PHE A 89 2.29 -10.20 -3.32
CA PHE A 89 1.29 -9.13 -3.47
C PHE A 89 -0.06 -9.52 -2.87
N ARG A 90 -0.54 -10.76 -3.09
CA ARG A 90 -1.77 -11.26 -2.47
C ARG A 90 -1.73 -11.17 -0.95
N ARG A 91 -0.66 -11.67 -0.34
CA ARG A 91 -0.49 -11.66 1.13
C ARG A 91 -0.37 -10.24 1.67
N ALA A 92 0.38 -9.37 1.01
CA ALA A 92 0.52 -7.98 1.42
C ALA A 92 -0.81 -7.22 1.33
N ALA A 93 -1.57 -7.40 0.24
CA ALA A 93 -2.89 -6.81 0.07
C ALA A 93 -3.88 -7.30 1.13
N SER A 94 -3.90 -8.62 1.39
CA SER A 94 -4.71 -9.23 2.44
C SER A 94 -4.38 -8.66 3.82
N SER A 95 -3.09 -8.52 4.14
CA SER A 95 -2.61 -7.91 5.38
C SER A 95 -3.10 -6.46 5.53
N GLY A 96 -2.92 -5.65 4.48
CA GLY A 96 -3.36 -4.25 4.48
C GLY A 96 -4.86 -4.10 4.71
N VAL A 97 -5.68 -4.93 4.07
CA VAL A 97 -7.14 -4.95 4.28
C VAL A 97 -7.50 -5.40 5.68
N ARG A 98 -6.84 -6.44 6.22
CA ARG A 98 -7.09 -6.93 7.59
C ARG A 98 -6.76 -5.89 8.65
N ILE A 99 -5.67 -5.15 8.49
CA ILE A 99 -5.29 -4.04 9.37
C ILE A 99 -6.39 -2.97 9.41
N LEU A 100 -7.09 -2.76 8.29
CA LEU A 100 -8.16 -1.79 8.16
C LEU A 100 -9.53 -2.31 8.60
N SER A 101 -9.67 -3.61 8.85
CA SER A 101 -10.93 -4.23 9.26
C SER A 101 -11.49 -3.57 10.53
N GLY A 102 -12.79 -3.25 10.49
CA GLY A 102 -13.47 -2.53 11.58
C GLY A 102 -13.15 -1.03 11.69
N THR A 103 -12.19 -0.48 10.92
CA THR A 103 -11.78 0.93 11.04
C THR A 103 -11.98 1.77 9.77
N ALA A 104 -12.10 1.13 8.60
CA ALA A 104 -12.38 1.80 7.33
C ALA A 104 -13.59 1.17 6.64
N ARG A 105 -14.50 1.99 6.09
CA ARG A 105 -15.62 1.48 5.27
C ARG A 105 -15.19 1.30 3.82
N GLN A 106 -14.31 2.18 3.34
CA GLN A 106 -13.74 2.12 2.00
C GLN A 106 -12.23 2.27 2.08
N CYS A 107 -11.49 1.36 1.45
CA CYS A 107 -10.05 1.47 1.30
C CYS A 107 -9.65 1.43 -0.18
N SER A 108 -8.54 2.09 -0.50
CA SER A 108 -7.87 1.94 -1.78
C SER A 108 -6.55 1.20 -1.60
N LEU A 109 -6.16 0.41 -2.59
CA LEU A 109 -4.84 -0.23 -2.65
C LEU A 109 -4.15 0.34 -3.89
N VAL A 110 -2.98 0.95 -3.71
CA VAL A 110 -2.27 1.62 -4.80
C VAL A 110 -1.51 0.59 -5.63
N LEU A 111 -1.72 0.58 -6.93
CA LEU A 111 -0.97 -0.28 -7.85
C LEU A 111 0.49 0.21 -7.93
N PRO A 112 1.48 -0.61 -7.54
CA PRO A 112 2.87 -0.19 -7.53
C PRO A 112 3.45 -0.21 -8.94
N LEU A 113 3.83 0.96 -9.46
CA LEU A 113 4.41 1.10 -10.80
C LEU A 113 5.80 0.46 -10.94
N TRP A 114 6.50 0.25 -9.82
CA TRP A 114 7.80 -0.42 -9.76
C TRP A 114 7.72 -1.95 -9.73
N SER A 115 6.51 -2.54 -9.76
CA SER A 115 6.34 -3.99 -9.74
C SER A 115 7.16 -4.64 -10.87
N PRO A 116 7.95 -5.69 -10.59
CA PRO A 116 8.67 -6.44 -11.62
C PRO A 116 7.73 -7.36 -12.42
N LEU A 117 6.49 -7.53 -11.97
CA LEU A 117 5.47 -8.32 -12.65
C LEU A 117 4.68 -7.45 -13.63
N PRO A 118 4.08 -8.04 -14.69
CA PRO A 118 3.14 -7.32 -15.54
C PRO A 118 2.05 -6.62 -14.72
N ALA A 119 1.63 -5.43 -15.15
CA ALA A 119 0.64 -4.63 -14.44
C ALA A 119 -0.67 -5.40 -14.18
N GLU A 120 -1.11 -6.20 -15.15
CA GLU A 120 -2.29 -7.06 -15.05
C GLU A 120 -2.14 -8.12 -13.95
N ALA A 121 -1.01 -8.82 -13.92
CA ALA A 121 -0.71 -9.83 -12.90
C ALA A 121 -0.60 -9.20 -11.50
N THR A 122 -0.01 -8.01 -11.41
CA THR A 122 0.11 -7.25 -10.15
C THR A 122 -1.27 -6.82 -9.65
N ALA A 123 -2.09 -6.25 -10.52
CA ALA A 123 -3.45 -5.81 -10.18
C ALA A 123 -4.33 -6.99 -9.77
N ALA A 124 -4.29 -8.09 -10.52
CA ALA A 124 -5.03 -9.32 -10.19
C ALA A 124 -4.64 -9.84 -8.80
N ALA A 125 -3.34 -9.95 -8.53
CA ALA A 125 -2.84 -10.38 -7.22
C ALA A 125 -3.29 -9.47 -6.08
N ILE A 126 -3.24 -8.14 -6.26
CA ILE A 126 -3.69 -7.20 -5.24
C ILE A 126 -5.20 -7.35 -4.98
N VAL A 127 -6.00 -7.45 -6.04
CA VAL A 127 -7.46 -7.61 -5.93
C VAL A 127 -7.82 -8.93 -5.25
N GLU A 128 -7.23 -10.05 -5.69
CA GLU A 128 -7.44 -11.37 -5.07
C GLU A 128 -7.09 -11.35 -3.58
N GLY A 129 -5.91 -10.83 -3.24
CA GLY A 129 -5.45 -10.73 -1.86
C GLY A 129 -6.37 -9.87 -1.00
N ALA A 130 -6.83 -8.74 -1.53
CA ALA A 130 -7.75 -7.85 -0.85
C ALA A 130 -9.10 -8.52 -0.60
N VAL A 131 -9.67 -9.22 -1.59
CA VAL A 131 -10.94 -9.95 -1.46
C VAL A 131 -10.84 -11.09 -0.45
N LEU A 132 -9.73 -11.83 -0.42
CA LEU A 132 -9.50 -12.91 0.54
C LEU A 132 -9.19 -12.41 1.96
N GLY A 133 -8.76 -11.16 2.10
CA GLY A 133 -8.46 -10.52 3.38
C GLY A 133 -9.65 -9.81 4.03
N SER A 134 -10.70 -9.51 3.27
CA SER A 134 -11.86 -8.73 3.71
C SER A 134 -12.88 -9.51 4.53
#